data_AF-A0ABD2NF58-F1
#
_entry.id   AF-A0ABD2NF58-F1
#
_cell.length_a   1.000
_cell.length_b   1.000
_cell.length_c   1.000
_cell.angle_alpha   90.00
_cell.angle_beta   90.00
_cell.angle_gamma   90.00
#
_symmetry.space_group_name_H-M   'P 1'
#
loop_
_entity.id
_entity.type
_entity.pdbx_description
1 polymer ?
#
loop_
_entity_poly.entity_id
_entity_poly.type
_entity_poly.pdbx_seq_one_letter_code
_entity_poly.pdbx_strand_id
1 'polypeptide(L)'
;MASINVLVIYQLNNPQINSIRRKYLQEVRFELVKPLTSQEHIPRAIKLKTRLLLGLQEYPQAQNMPRRDGKGWCDFCFRARDRSTRKQCDKCNRRVCPDHQSIVYPNCDDNMIE
;
A
#
# COMPACT_ATOMS: atom_id res chain seq x y z
N MET A 1 23.65 -3.82 -28.04
CA MET A 1 24.98 -3.16 -27.98
C MET A 1 25.27 -2.56 -26.60
N ALA A 2 24.45 -1.65 -26.07
CA ALA A 2 24.72 -0.96 -24.79
C ALA A 2 25.03 -1.90 -23.60
N SER A 3 24.26 -2.98 -23.42
CA SER A 3 24.44 -3.93 -22.31
C SER A 3 25.75 -4.71 -22.34
N ILE A 4 26.34 -4.93 -23.53
CA ILE A 4 27.64 -5.60 -23.68
C ILE A 4 28.75 -4.63 -23.31
N ASN A 5 28.70 -3.40 -23.82
CA ASN A 5 29.70 -2.38 -23.53
C ASN A 5 29.75 -2.08 -22.03
N VAL A 6 28.59 -1.96 -21.39
CA VAL A 6 28.48 -1.72 -19.96
C VAL A 6 29.05 -2.90 -19.15
N LEU A 7 28.82 -4.15 -19.57
CA LEU A 7 29.42 -5.31 -18.91
C LEU A 7 30.96 -5.31 -19.04
N VAL A 8 31.49 -5.00 -20.22
CA VAL A 8 32.95 -4.91 -20.44
C VAL A 8 33.56 -3.84 -19.52
N ILE A 9 32.96 -2.64 -19.47
CA ILE A 9 33.40 -1.57 -18.57
C ILE A 9 33.33 -2.03 -17.10
N TYR A 10 32.25 -2.71 -16.71
CA TYR A 10 32.09 -3.22 -15.35
C TYR A 10 33.18 -4.23 -14.98
N GLN A 11 33.53 -5.14 -15.88
CA GLN A 11 34.59 -6.14 -15.68
C GLN A 11 35.98 -5.49 -15.64
N LEU A 12 36.25 -4.49 -16.51
CA LEU A 12 37.52 -3.75 -16.49
C LEU A 12 37.72 -2.98 -15.17
N ASN A 13 36.65 -2.41 -14.63
CA ASN A 13 36.69 -1.69 -13.36
C ASN A 13 36.70 -2.62 -12.13
N ASN A 14 36.34 -3.90 -12.29
CA ASN A 14 36.25 -4.87 -11.21
C ASN A 14 36.91 -6.20 -11.62
N PRO A 15 38.24 -6.22 -11.84
CA PRO A 15 38.94 -7.38 -12.39
C PRO A 15 38.84 -8.64 -11.53
N GLN A 16 38.61 -8.49 -10.22
CA GLN A 16 38.39 -9.59 -9.28
C GLN A 16 37.01 -10.24 -9.40
N ILE A 17 36.05 -9.62 -10.08
CA ILE A 17 34.66 -10.10 -10.20
C ILE A 17 34.48 -10.81 -11.54
N ASN A 18 34.50 -12.14 -11.52
CA ASN A 18 34.10 -12.95 -12.68
C ASN A 18 32.57 -13.09 -12.74
N SER A 19 31.90 -12.05 -13.25
CA SER A 19 30.45 -12.05 -13.41
C SER A 19 30.03 -12.71 -14.72
N ILE A 20 29.14 -13.71 -14.63
CA ILE A 20 28.46 -14.29 -15.80
C ILE A 20 27.47 -13.25 -16.31
N ARG A 21 27.51 -12.94 -17.62
CA ARG A 21 26.62 -11.94 -18.27
C ARG A 21 25.16 -12.05 -17.82
N ARG A 22 24.63 -13.27 -17.72
CA ARG A 22 23.23 -13.50 -17.29
C ARG A 22 22.96 -12.95 -15.89
N LYS A 23 23.86 -13.19 -14.93
CA LYS A 23 23.72 -12.70 -13.54
C LYS A 23 23.82 -11.19 -13.49
N TYR A 24 24.82 -10.63 -14.18
CA TYR A 24 24.99 -9.18 -14.28
C TYR A 24 23.72 -8.48 -14.80
N LEU A 25 23.15 -8.97 -15.90
CA LEU A 25 21.92 -8.40 -16.45
C LEU A 25 20.72 -8.59 -15.51
N GLN A 26 20.69 -9.67 -14.75
CA GLN A 26 19.67 -9.87 -13.73
C GLN A 26 19.80 -8.90 -12.56
N GLU A 27 21.00 -8.50 -12.18
CA GLU A 27 21.21 -7.51 -11.13
C GLU A 27 20.82 -6.12 -11.63
N VAL A 28 21.33 -5.72 -12.81
CA VAL A 28 21.04 -4.44 -13.44
C VAL A 28 19.53 -4.25 -13.64
N ARG A 29 18.79 -5.29 -14.06
CA ARG A 29 17.34 -5.17 -14.25
C ARG A 29 16.62 -4.79 -12.94
N PHE A 30 17.06 -5.31 -11.80
CA PHE A 30 16.41 -5.03 -10.53
C PHE A 30 16.72 -3.61 -10.07
N GLU A 31 17.97 -3.17 -10.23
CA GLU A 31 18.37 -1.78 -9.96
C GLU A 31 17.54 -0.77 -10.77
N LEU A 32 17.32 -1.05 -12.06
CA LEU A 32 16.54 -0.16 -12.94
C LEU A 32 15.06 -0.08 -12.55
N VAL A 33 14.51 -1.12 -11.93
CA VAL A 33 13.08 -1.23 -11.62
C VAL A 33 12.78 -0.72 -10.20
N LYS A 34 13.76 -0.68 -9.29
CA LYS A 34 13.63 -0.07 -7.94
C LYS A 34 12.90 1.28 -7.89
N PRO A 35 13.24 2.30 -8.70
CA PRO A 35 12.58 3.61 -8.60
C PRO A 35 11.08 3.57 -8.92
N LEU A 36 10.59 2.57 -9.65
CA LEU A 36 9.16 2.44 -9.97
C LEU A 36 8.30 2.19 -8.70
N THR A 37 8.92 1.74 -7.60
CA THR A 37 8.21 1.49 -6.33
C THR A 37 7.76 2.76 -5.61
N SER A 38 8.44 3.88 -5.84
CA SER A 38 8.17 5.17 -5.18
C SER A 38 7.49 6.20 -6.09
N GLN A 39 7.41 5.95 -7.40
CA GLN A 39 6.80 6.88 -8.35
C GLN A 39 5.29 7.01 -8.18
N GLU A 40 4.77 8.21 -7.93
CA GLU A 40 3.35 8.42 -7.63
C GLU A 40 2.43 8.01 -8.80
N HIS A 41 2.80 8.35 -10.04
CA HIS A 41 1.98 8.16 -11.23
C HIS A 41 1.89 6.72 -11.75
N ILE A 42 2.53 5.75 -11.07
CA ILE A 42 2.46 4.34 -11.46
C ILE A 42 1.25 3.66 -10.82
N PRO A 43 0.47 2.87 -11.60
CA PRO A 43 -0.61 2.06 -11.07
C PRO A 43 -0.18 1.18 -9.88
N ARG A 44 -1.02 1.10 -8.85
CA ARG A 44 -0.77 0.30 -7.64
C ARG A 44 -0.39 -1.15 -7.95
N ALA A 45 -1.05 -1.77 -8.94
CA ALA A 45 -0.77 -3.14 -9.35
C ALA A 45 0.67 -3.32 -9.85
N ILE A 46 1.23 -2.33 -10.56
CA ILE A 46 2.61 -2.36 -11.04
C ILE A 46 3.57 -2.18 -9.86
N LYS A 47 3.29 -1.23 -8.95
CA LYS A 47 4.09 -1.04 -7.72
C LYS A 47 4.17 -2.32 -6.88
N LEU A 48 3.05 -3.03 -6.73
CA LEU A 48 2.99 -4.30 -5.99
C LEU A 48 3.84 -5.38 -6.67
N LYS A 49 3.68 -5.57 -7.98
CA LYS A 49 4.50 -6.54 -8.74
C LYS A 49 5.98 -6.21 -8.66
N THR A 50 6.36 -4.95 -8.80
CA THR A 50 7.76 -4.52 -8.69
C THR A 50 8.33 -4.79 -7.30
N ARG A 51 7.58 -4.51 -6.23
CA ARG A 51 8.03 -4.78 -4.86
C ARG A 51 8.21 -6.27 -4.60
N LEU A 52 7.28 -7.10 -5.09
CA LEU A 52 7.39 -8.56 -5.03
C LEU A 52 8.67 -9.04 -5.74
N LEU A 53 8.94 -8.53 -6.94
CA LEU A 53 10.16 -8.85 -7.69
C LEU A 53 11.44 -8.44 -6.97
N LEU A 54 11.39 -7.39 -6.13
CA LEU A 54 12.51 -6.90 -5.33
C LEU A 54 12.60 -7.56 -3.94
N GLY A 55 11.68 -8.47 -3.59
CA GLY A 55 11.60 -9.07 -2.26
C GLY A 55 11.20 -8.08 -1.15
N LEU A 56 10.65 -6.92 -1.51
CA LEU A 56 10.14 -5.95 -0.55
C LEU A 56 8.77 -6.44 -0.05
N GLN A 57 8.63 -6.58 1.28
CA GLN A 57 7.41 -7.07 1.92
C GLN A 57 6.20 -6.22 1.50
N GLU A 58 5.04 -6.87 1.33
CA GLU A 58 3.82 -6.19 0.87
C GLU A 58 3.43 -5.05 1.83
N TYR A 59 2.81 -4.00 1.28
CA TYR A 59 2.02 -3.09 2.13
C TYR A 59 1.03 -3.95 2.90
N PRO A 60 0.77 -3.70 4.19
CA PRO A 60 -0.37 -4.32 4.84
C PRO A 60 -1.56 -4.06 3.91
N GLN A 61 -2.17 -5.14 3.42
CA GLN A 61 -3.45 -5.01 2.76
C GLN A 61 -4.28 -4.17 3.72
N ALA A 62 -4.84 -3.05 3.25
CA ALA A 62 -5.80 -2.31 4.05
C ALA A 62 -6.77 -3.37 4.56
N GLN A 63 -6.74 -3.64 5.86
CA GLN A 63 -7.50 -4.73 6.43
C GLN A 63 -8.93 -4.37 6.08
N ASN A 64 -9.51 -5.10 5.12
CA ASN A 64 -10.93 -4.98 4.81
C ASN A 64 -11.61 -5.61 6.02
N MET A 65 -11.71 -4.86 7.11
CA MET A 65 -12.53 -5.27 8.23
C MET A 65 -13.92 -5.53 7.65
N PRO A 66 -14.56 -6.66 8.01
CA PRO A 66 -15.85 -7.03 7.47
C PRO A 66 -16.82 -5.88 7.73
N ARG A 67 -17.32 -5.28 6.65
CA ARG A 67 -18.34 -4.25 6.75
C ARG A 67 -19.59 -4.88 7.32
N ARG A 68 -20.19 -4.22 8.32
CA ARG A 68 -21.42 -4.72 8.93
C ARG A 68 -22.57 -4.48 7.96
N ASP A 69 -23.00 -5.53 7.27
CA ASP A 69 -24.12 -5.45 6.35
C ASP A 69 -25.43 -5.03 7.04
N GLY A 70 -26.31 -4.40 6.26
CA GLY A 70 -27.65 -4.02 6.69
C GLY A 70 -27.75 -2.69 7.45
N LYS A 71 -28.94 -2.46 8.02
CA LYS A 71 -29.28 -1.26 8.78
C LYS A 71 -28.94 -1.49 10.27
N GLY A 72 -28.50 -0.46 10.96
CA GLY A 72 -28.61 -0.43 12.42
C GLY A 72 -28.36 0.95 12.96
N TRP A 73 -27.95 1.06 14.20
CA TRP A 73 -27.98 2.32 14.96
C TRP A 73 -26.66 3.07 14.88
N CYS A 74 -26.71 4.38 15.14
CA CYS A 74 -25.52 5.21 15.12
C CYS A 74 -24.84 5.17 16.49
N ASP A 75 -23.54 4.89 16.51
CA ASP A 75 -22.77 4.75 17.75
C ASP A 75 -22.55 6.08 18.49
N PHE A 76 -22.85 7.21 17.84
CA PHE A 76 -22.63 8.57 18.37
C PHE A 76 -23.94 9.28 18.74
N CYS A 77 -25.10 8.70 18.39
CA CYS A 77 -26.37 9.25 18.82
C CYS A 77 -26.62 8.91 20.30
N PHE A 78 -27.04 9.91 21.07
CA PHE A 78 -27.64 9.63 22.38
C PHE A 78 -28.87 8.73 22.21
N ARG A 79 -29.14 7.84 23.18
CA ARG A 79 -30.27 6.88 23.14
C ARG A 79 -31.62 7.52 22.82
N ALA A 80 -31.84 8.76 23.27
CA ALA A 80 -33.08 9.51 23.01
C ALA A 80 -33.23 9.99 21.55
N ARG A 81 -32.16 10.00 20.76
CA ARG A 81 -32.10 10.46 19.37
C ARG A 81 -31.45 9.42 18.47
N ASP A 82 -31.58 8.14 18.83
CA ASP A 82 -30.92 7.07 18.09
C ASP A 82 -31.39 7.08 16.64
N ARG A 83 -30.43 7.08 15.71
CA ARG A 83 -30.70 7.18 14.28
C ARG A 83 -30.19 5.97 13.58
N SER A 84 -31.09 5.36 12.82
CA SER A 84 -30.72 4.24 11.98
C SER A 84 -29.85 4.70 10.80
N THR A 85 -28.74 4.02 10.56
CA THR A 85 -27.80 4.24 9.47
C THR A 85 -27.37 2.92 8.83
N ARG A 86 -26.96 3.02 7.56
CA ARG A 86 -26.25 1.98 6.82
C ARG A 86 -24.79 2.36 6.57
N LYS A 87 -24.39 3.58 6.96
CA LYS A 87 -23.05 4.11 6.75
C LYS A 87 -22.14 3.72 7.91
N GLN A 88 -20.89 3.39 7.58
CA GLN A 88 -19.85 2.98 8.51
C GLN A 88 -18.57 3.76 8.19
N CYS A 89 -17.78 4.09 9.22
CA CYS A 89 -16.49 4.73 9.03
C CYS A 89 -15.45 3.73 8.52
N ASP A 90 -14.68 4.09 7.47
CA ASP A 90 -13.63 3.24 6.90
C ASP A 90 -12.41 3.05 7.80
N LYS A 91 -12.21 3.95 8.77
CA LYS A 91 -11.09 3.87 9.73
C LYS A 91 -11.44 3.02 10.94
N CYS A 92 -12.52 3.38 11.66
CA CYS A 92 -12.85 2.78 12.95
C CYS A 92 -14.05 1.80 12.91
N ASN A 93 -14.67 1.57 11.75
CA ASN A 93 -15.81 0.66 11.58
C ASN A 93 -17.04 0.90 12.48
N ARG A 94 -17.17 2.08 13.07
CA ARG A 94 -18.37 2.51 13.79
C ARG A 94 -19.47 2.98 12.83
N ARG A 95 -20.74 2.76 13.18
CA ARG A 95 -21.92 3.18 12.41
C ARG A 95 -22.21 4.64 12.67
N VAL A 96 -22.29 5.44 11.59
CA VAL A 96 -22.42 6.89 11.68
C VAL A 96 -23.64 7.36 10.90
N CYS A 97 -24.54 8.13 11.52
CA CYS A 97 -25.66 8.76 10.83
C CYS A 97 -25.17 9.96 9.99
N PRO A 98 -25.98 10.47 9.03
CA PRO A 98 -25.57 11.60 8.19
C PRO A 98 -25.10 12.84 8.97
N ASP A 99 -25.77 13.16 10.07
CA ASP A 99 -25.45 14.33 10.91
C ASP A 99 -24.09 14.17 11.62
N HIS A 100 -23.80 12.98 12.13
CA HIS A 100 -22.51 12.70 12.78
C HIS A 100 -21.39 12.44 11.77
N GLN A 101 -21.70 12.21 10.49
CA GLN A 101 -20.69 11.94 9.47
C GLN A 101 -19.78 13.16 9.25
N SER A 102 -20.30 14.38 9.29
CA SER A 102 -19.51 15.61 9.13
C SER A 102 -18.72 15.99 10.40
N ILE A 103 -19.18 15.54 11.57
CA ILE A 103 -18.65 15.95 12.88
C ILE A 103 -17.61 14.96 13.42
N VAL A 104 -17.81 13.66 13.19
CA VAL A 104 -16.98 12.57 13.76
C VAL A 104 -15.82 12.18 12.87
N TYR A 105 -15.92 12.44 11.55
CA TYR A 105 -14.85 12.13 10.60
C TYR A 105 -13.49 12.80 10.93
N PRO A 106 -13.44 14.03 11.48
CA PRO A 106 -12.19 14.64 11.94
C PRO A 106 -11.55 13.95 13.16
N ASN A 107 -12.33 13.28 14.01
CA ASN A 107 -11.89 12.75 15.32
C ASN A 107 -11.87 11.21 15.35
N CYS A 108 -11.66 10.55 14.21
CA CYS A 108 -11.42 9.10 14.18
C CYS A 108 -10.01 8.79 14.68
N ASP A 109 -9.82 8.82 16.00
CA ASP A 109 -8.64 8.29 16.65
C ASP A 109 -8.81 6.78 16.87
N ASP A 110 -7.78 6.02 16.49
CA ASP A 110 -7.77 4.56 16.47
C ASP A 110 -7.79 3.88 17.87
N ASN A 111 -7.97 4.64 18.96
CA ASN A 111 -7.78 4.13 20.33
C ASN A 111 -8.86 4.59 21.32
N MET A 112 -10.06 4.02 21.23
CA MET A 112 -11.01 3.98 22.34
C MET A 112 -11.67 2.60 22.35
N ILE A 113 -10.91 1.59 22.80
CA ILE A 113 -11.42 0.32 23.30
C ILE A 113 -11.52 0.49 24.81
N GLU A 114 -12.72 0.68 25.32
CA GLU A 114 -13.12 0.27 26.67
C GLU A 114 -14.30 -0.70 26.53
#